data_AF-Q91UP7-F1
#
_entry.id   AF-Q91UP7-F1
#
_cell.length_a   1.000
_cell.length_b   1.000
_cell.length_c   1.000
_cell.angle_alpha   90.00
_cell.angle_beta   90.00
_cell.angle_gamma   90.00
#
_symmetry.space_group_name_H-M   'P 1'
#
loop_
_entity.id
_entity.type
_entity.pdbx_description
1 polymer ?
#
loop_
_entity_poly.entity_id
_entity_poly.type
_entity_poly.pdbx_seq_one_letter_code
_entity_poly.pdbx_strand_id
1 'polypeptide(L)'
;MKKPIQTVQLDTSSVEALPASAAQAILANATVQIDLADTYQQVHDFTAAGAARFAEFLAETGAADLNADACRSACLGVIEDNLNSTTGGPLAWELNAASSSDGKAHTFTADHDDLIIETVTPDEQA
;
A
#
# COMPACT_ATOMS: atom_id res chain seq x y z
N MET A 1 -35.18 2.29 -27.42
CA MET A 1 -35.65 3.67 -27.12
C MET A 1 -34.64 4.32 -26.18
N LYS A 2 -33.88 5.31 -26.67
CA LYS A 2 -32.89 6.10 -25.91
C LYS A 2 -33.63 7.18 -25.12
N LYS A 3 -33.45 7.26 -23.80
CA LYS A 3 -33.88 8.44 -23.02
C LYS A 3 -32.72 9.45 -22.94
N PRO A 4 -32.97 10.76 -23.10
CA PRO A 4 -31.92 11.78 -23.11
C PRO A 4 -31.47 12.12 -21.68
N ILE A 5 -30.17 12.29 -21.49
CA ILE A 5 -29.58 12.83 -20.26
C ILE A 5 -29.66 14.36 -20.36
N GLN A 6 -30.49 14.99 -19.52
CA GLN A 6 -30.45 16.45 -19.31
C GLN A 6 -29.26 16.76 -18.41
N THR A 7 -28.34 17.59 -18.90
CA THR A 7 -27.27 18.17 -18.08
C THR A 7 -27.86 19.39 -17.37
N VAL A 8 -28.01 19.31 -16.05
CA VAL A 8 -28.42 20.45 -15.23
C VAL A 8 -27.17 21.30 -14.98
N GLN A 9 -27.06 22.47 -15.62
CA GLN A 9 -26.15 23.50 -15.16
C GLN A 9 -26.76 24.16 -13.92
N LEU A 10 -26.08 24.03 -12.78
CA LEU A 10 -26.43 24.72 -11.55
C LEU A 10 -25.89 26.16 -11.66
N ASP A 11 -26.79 27.11 -11.83
CA ASP A 11 -26.51 28.54 -11.80
C ASP A 11 -26.16 28.96 -10.36
N THR A 12 -25.02 29.60 -10.15
CA THR A 12 -24.45 29.93 -8.83
C THR A 12 -25.14 31.09 -8.11
N SER A 13 -26.33 31.49 -8.54
CA SER A 13 -26.98 32.74 -8.09
C SER A 13 -27.95 32.59 -6.90
N SER A 14 -28.00 31.44 -6.23
CA SER A 14 -28.90 31.21 -5.07
C SER A 14 -28.15 30.69 -3.85
N VAL A 15 -27.36 31.54 -3.20
CA VAL A 15 -26.67 31.22 -1.93
C VAL A 15 -27.26 31.90 -0.69
N GLU A 16 -28.32 32.70 -0.82
CA GLU A 16 -28.99 33.27 0.34
C GLU A 16 -30.21 32.43 0.74
N ALA A 17 -30.18 31.92 1.98
CA ALA A 17 -31.18 31.09 2.66
C ALA A 17 -31.11 29.56 2.41
N LEU A 18 -29.93 28.95 2.64
CA LEU A 18 -29.86 27.53 2.96
C LEU A 18 -30.09 27.32 4.47
N PRO A 19 -31.00 26.41 4.89
CA PRO A 19 -31.15 26.06 6.31
C PRO A 19 -29.85 25.43 6.82
N ALA A 20 -29.52 25.62 8.10
CA ALA A 20 -28.26 25.16 8.72
C ALA A 20 -27.94 23.67 8.45
N SER A 21 -28.95 22.84 8.21
CA SER A 21 -28.82 21.44 7.81
C SER A 21 -28.21 21.23 6.41
N ALA A 22 -28.45 22.13 5.45
CA ALA A 22 -27.88 22.04 4.11
C ALA A 22 -26.43 22.55 4.06
N ALA A 23 -26.10 23.56 4.89
CA ALA A 23 -24.70 23.97 5.09
C ALA A 23 -23.87 22.86 5.74
N GLN A 24 -24.44 22.12 6.71
CA GLN A 24 -23.80 20.95 7.32
C GLN A 24 -23.61 19.80 6.33
N ALA A 25 -24.52 19.60 5.37
CA ALA A 25 -24.37 18.56 4.35
C ALA A 25 -23.29 18.90 3.32
N ILE A 26 -23.13 20.18 2.96
CA ILE A 26 -22.03 20.63 2.08
C ILE A 26 -20.69 20.59 2.82
N LEU A 27 -20.65 20.98 4.11
CA LEU A 27 -19.45 20.81 4.93
C LEU A 27 -19.11 19.33 5.09
N ALA A 28 -20.08 18.46 5.37
CA ALA A 28 -19.85 17.02 5.48
C ALA A 28 -19.38 16.42 4.16
N ASN A 29 -19.92 16.83 3.00
CA ASN A 29 -19.41 16.38 1.70
C ASN A 29 -18.02 16.95 1.39
N ALA A 30 -17.72 18.20 1.76
CA ALA A 30 -16.40 18.80 1.58
C ALA A 30 -15.35 18.16 2.51
N THR A 31 -15.73 17.80 3.73
CA THR A 31 -14.88 17.07 4.69
C THR A 31 -14.69 15.61 4.26
N VAL A 32 -15.71 14.97 3.68
CA VAL A 32 -15.58 13.60 3.12
C VAL A 32 -14.74 13.59 1.84
N GLN A 33 -14.59 14.71 1.13
CA GLN A 33 -13.72 14.81 -0.03
C GLN A 33 -12.25 15.18 0.30
N ILE A 34 -11.94 15.44 1.57
CA ILE A 34 -10.56 15.60 2.07
C ILE A 34 -10.34 14.58 3.20
N ASP A 35 -10.45 13.28 2.89
CA ASP A 35 -10.05 12.20 3.79
C ASP A 35 -9.49 11.02 2.98
N LEU A 36 -8.54 11.34 2.09
CA LEU A 36 -7.58 10.37 1.55
C LEU A 36 -6.17 10.93 1.81
N ALA A 37 -5.95 11.39 3.04
CA ALA A 37 -4.61 11.40 3.60
C ALA A 37 -4.23 9.93 3.86
N ASP A 38 -4.08 9.16 2.77
CA ASP A 38 -3.69 7.75 2.83
C ASP A 38 -2.36 7.70 3.56
N THR A 39 -2.44 7.26 4.82
CA THR A 39 -1.30 7.08 5.69
C THR A 39 -0.49 5.94 5.11
N TYR A 40 0.70 6.25 4.59
CA TYR A 40 1.56 5.27 3.93
C TYR A 40 2.47 4.59 4.94
N GLN A 41 2.57 3.27 4.89
CA GLN A 41 3.50 2.51 5.71
C GLN A 41 4.76 2.19 4.89
N GLN A 42 5.85 2.89 5.17
CA GLN A 42 7.13 2.68 4.52
C GLN A 42 7.93 1.58 5.24
N VAL A 43 8.43 0.59 4.52
CA VAL A 43 9.29 -0.48 5.01
C VAL A 43 10.75 -0.09 4.74
N HIS A 44 11.53 0.11 5.80
CA HIS A 44 12.95 0.48 5.67
C HIS A 44 13.87 -0.71 5.50
N ASP A 45 13.69 -1.74 6.35
CA ASP A 45 14.46 -2.98 6.33
C ASP A 45 13.73 -4.04 7.18
N PHE A 46 14.28 -5.25 7.25
CA PHE A 46 13.91 -6.23 8.25
C PHE A 46 14.46 -5.88 9.64
N THR A 47 13.78 -6.30 10.69
CA THR A 47 14.38 -6.44 12.02
C THR A 47 15.47 -7.51 12.00
N ALA A 48 16.29 -7.60 13.05
CA ALA A 48 17.34 -8.62 13.13
C ALA A 48 16.76 -10.06 13.04
N ALA A 49 15.58 -10.30 13.60
CA ALA A 49 14.89 -11.59 13.51
C ALA A 49 14.38 -11.87 12.10
N GLY A 50 13.71 -10.88 11.47
CA GLY A 50 13.26 -10.99 10.08
C GLY A 50 14.40 -11.22 9.10
N ALA A 51 15.52 -10.51 9.28
CA ALA A 51 16.72 -10.66 8.47
C ALA A 51 17.32 -12.07 8.58
N ALA A 52 17.31 -12.67 9.78
CA ALA A 52 17.80 -14.03 9.99
C ALA A 52 16.90 -15.07 9.28
N ARG A 53 15.57 -14.93 9.40
CA ARG A 53 14.59 -15.79 8.70
C ARG A 53 14.73 -15.69 7.18
N PHE A 54 14.91 -14.47 6.66
CA PHE A 54 15.10 -14.25 5.23
C PHE A 54 16.41 -14.86 4.73
N ALA A 55 17.49 -14.73 5.50
CA ALA A 55 18.77 -15.35 5.16
C ALA A 55 18.70 -16.88 5.19
N GLU A 56 18.01 -17.46 6.16
CA GLU A 56 17.75 -18.91 6.23
C GLU A 56 16.96 -19.38 5.01
N PHE A 57 15.88 -18.68 4.66
CA PHE A 57 15.08 -18.97 3.46
C PHE A 57 15.93 -18.96 2.17
N LEU A 58 16.79 -17.96 1.99
CA LEU A 58 17.68 -17.89 0.82
C LEU A 58 18.76 -18.98 0.84
N ALA A 59 19.26 -19.36 2.02
CA ALA A 59 20.24 -20.44 2.14
C ALA A 59 19.63 -21.81 1.79
N GLU A 60 18.35 -22.03 2.10
CA GLU A 60 17.64 -23.27 1.80
C GLU A 60 17.19 -23.35 0.33
N THR A 61 16.68 -22.25 -0.22
CA THR A 61 15.95 -22.25 -1.51
C THR A 61 16.71 -21.55 -2.64
N GLY A 62 17.64 -20.65 -2.34
CA GLY A 62 18.34 -19.82 -3.31
C GLY A 62 19.44 -20.57 -4.06
N ALA A 63 19.70 -20.16 -5.30
CA ALA A 63 20.87 -20.60 -6.04
C ALA A 63 22.18 -20.13 -5.36
N ALA A 64 23.28 -20.87 -5.54
CA ALA A 64 24.54 -20.59 -4.85
C ALA A 64 25.14 -19.20 -5.19
N ASP A 65 24.93 -18.72 -6.41
CA ASP A 65 25.42 -17.43 -6.90
C ASP A 65 24.39 -16.29 -6.76
N LEU A 66 23.33 -16.50 -5.98
CA LEU A 66 22.27 -15.52 -5.78
C LEU A 66 22.79 -14.28 -5.04
N ASN A 67 22.46 -13.10 -5.54
CA ASN A 67 22.74 -11.86 -4.85
C ASN A 67 21.68 -11.59 -3.77
N ALA A 68 22.02 -11.93 -2.52
CA ALA A 68 21.13 -11.78 -1.36
C ALA A 68 20.65 -10.34 -1.13
N ASP A 69 21.48 -9.33 -1.42
CA ASP A 69 21.11 -7.91 -1.26
C ASP A 69 20.05 -7.48 -2.27
N ALA A 70 20.21 -7.89 -3.54
CA ALA A 70 19.22 -7.66 -4.58
C ALA A 70 17.88 -8.35 -4.26
N CYS A 71 17.94 -9.58 -3.74
CA CYS A 71 16.73 -10.30 -3.29
C CYS A 71 16.07 -9.62 -2.09
N ARG A 72 16.84 -9.11 -1.12
CA ARG A 72 16.30 -8.34 -0.01
C ARG A 72 15.56 -7.10 -0.50
N SER A 73 16.19 -6.30 -1.36
CA SER A 73 15.56 -5.07 -1.90
C SER A 73 14.27 -5.38 -2.67
N ALA A 74 14.28 -6.43 -3.51
CA ALA A 74 13.08 -6.86 -4.22
C ALA A 74 11.97 -7.37 -3.27
N CYS A 75 12.34 -8.11 -2.23
CA CYS A 75 11.43 -8.63 -1.22
C CYS A 75 10.75 -7.50 -0.44
N LEU A 76 11.53 -6.55 0.08
CA LEU A 76 11.03 -5.42 0.86
C LEU A 76 10.07 -4.54 0.03
N GLY A 77 10.39 -4.28 -1.24
CA GLY A 77 9.51 -3.51 -2.12
C GLY A 77 8.16 -4.19 -2.38
N VAL A 78 8.13 -5.50 -2.57
CA VAL A 78 6.87 -6.26 -2.73
C VAL A 78 6.08 -6.31 -1.42
N ILE A 79 6.75 -6.50 -0.29
CA ILE A 79 6.11 -6.47 1.04
C ILE A 79 5.50 -5.10 1.31
N GLU A 80 6.19 -4.01 0.98
CA GLU A 80 5.68 -2.64 1.12
C GLU A 80 4.44 -2.40 0.24
N ASP A 81 4.46 -2.84 -1.03
CA ASP A 81 3.30 -2.73 -1.92
C ASP A 81 2.10 -3.52 -1.38
N ASN A 82 2.33 -4.76 -0.92
CA ASN A 82 1.30 -5.60 -0.31
C ASN A 82 0.73 -4.99 0.97
N LEU A 83 1.59 -4.43 1.83
CA LEU A 83 1.22 -3.77 3.07
C LEU A 83 0.27 -2.59 2.82
N ASN A 84 0.57 -1.78 1.80
CA ASN A 84 -0.21 -0.59 1.44
C ASN A 84 -1.33 -0.87 0.42
N SER A 85 -1.50 -2.11 -0.01
CA SER A 85 -2.57 -2.49 -0.93
C SER A 85 -3.94 -2.30 -0.29
N THR A 86 -4.95 -1.88 -1.07
CA THR A 86 -6.31 -1.61 -0.59
C THR A 86 -6.96 -2.80 0.13
N THR A 87 -6.51 -4.02 -0.16
CA THR A 87 -7.05 -5.25 0.41
C THR A 87 -6.23 -5.82 1.57
N GLY A 88 -5.07 -5.24 1.91
CA GLY A 88 -4.18 -5.76 2.94
C GLY A 88 -3.71 -7.19 2.66
N GLY A 89 -3.08 -7.39 1.50
CA GLY A 89 -2.59 -8.70 1.06
C GLY A 89 -1.57 -9.34 2.02
N PRO A 90 -1.27 -10.65 1.86
CA PRO A 90 -0.24 -11.30 2.66
C PRO A 90 1.12 -10.61 2.43
N LEU A 91 1.90 -10.44 3.49
CA LEU A 91 3.27 -9.91 3.42
C LEU A 91 4.20 -10.99 2.89
N ALA A 92 4.05 -11.31 1.61
CA ALA A 92 4.71 -12.42 0.96
C ALA A 92 5.48 -11.97 -0.29
N TRP A 93 6.61 -12.61 -0.53
CA TRP A 93 7.45 -12.42 -1.70
C TRP A 93 7.83 -13.77 -2.32
N GLU A 94 7.85 -13.84 -3.65
CA GLU A 94 8.21 -15.05 -4.39
C GLU A 94 9.64 -14.97 -4.92
N LEU A 95 10.47 -15.94 -4.53
CA LEU A 95 11.70 -16.28 -5.23
C LEU A 95 11.34 -17.10 -6.47
N ASN A 96 11.55 -16.53 -7.64
CA ASN A 96 11.23 -17.20 -8.91
C ASN A 96 12.08 -18.46 -9.14
N ALA A 97 11.54 -19.36 -9.97
CA ALA A 97 12.18 -20.63 -10.33
C ALA A 97 13.58 -20.51 -10.96
N ALA A 98 13.90 -19.40 -11.62
CA ALA A 98 15.23 -19.20 -12.21
C ALA A 98 16.29 -18.84 -11.16
N SER A 99 15.86 -18.37 -10.00
CA SER A 99 16.72 -17.90 -8.91
C SER A 99 16.82 -18.91 -7.76
N SER A 100 16.10 -20.03 -7.84
CA SER A 100 16.10 -21.09 -6.84
C SER A 100 17.06 -22.24 -7.20
N SER A 101 17.47 -22.99 -6.18
CA SER A 101 18.39 -24.12 -6.31
C SER A 101 17.75 -25.36 -6.96
N ASP A 102 16.43 -25.50 -6.84
CA ASP A 102 15.67 -26.67 -7.32
C ASP A 102 14.84 -26.39 -8.59
N GLY A 103 14.93 -25.18 -9.14
CA GLY A 103 14.18 -24.77 -10.33
C GLY A 103 12.69 -24.57 -10.09
N LYS A 104 12.24 -24.40 -8.85
CA LYS A 104 10.84 -24.11 -8.48
C LYS A 104 10.70 -22.75 -7.82
N ALA A 105 9.52 -22.16 -7.92
CA ALA A 105 9.22 -20.95 -7.18
C ALA A 105 9.03 -21.28 -5.69
N HIS A 106 9.54 -20.40 -4.82
CA HIS A 106 9.39 -20.51 -3.36
C HIS A 106 8.88 -19.19 -2.80
N THR A 107 8.04 -19.25 -1.77
CA THR A 107 7.45 -18.07 -1.15
C THR A 107 8.05 -17.85 0.23
N PHE A 108 8.55 -16.64 0.45
CA PHE A 108 8.87 -16.13 1.78
C PHE A 108 7.68 -15.33 2.29
N THR A 109 7.31 -15.55 3.56
CA THR A 109 6.27 -14.76 4.24
C THR A 109 6.88 -14.11 5.46
N ALA A 110 6.66 -12.80 5.59
CA ALA A 110 7.03 -12.00 6.75
C ALA A 110 5.80 -11.72 7.62
N ASP A 111 6.06 -11.47 8.90
CA ASP A 111 5.11 -10.87 9.82
C ASP A 111 5.42 -9.38 9.98
N HIS A 112 4.46 -8.59 10.49
CA HIS A 112 4.72 -7.17 10.78
C HIS A 112 5.92 -6.96 11.73
N ASP A 113 6.10 -7.86 12.70
CA ASP A 113 7.22 -7.84 13.66
C ASP A 113 8.60 -8.14 13.02
N ASP A 114 8.62 -8.68 11.79
CA ASP A 114 9.85 -8.90 11.05
C ASP A 114 10.36 -7.62 10.37
N LEU A 115 9.59 -6.53 10.38
CA LEU A 115 9.82 -5.33 9.57
C LEU A 115 10.10 -4.09 10.43
N ILE A 116 10.97 -3.22 9.92
CA ILE A 116 11.16 -1.86 10.43
C ILE A 116 10.27 -0.94 9.58
N ILE A 117 9.13 -0.54 10.14
CA ILE A 117 8.10 0.23 9.44
C ILE A 117 8.01 1.64 10.02
N GLU A 118 7.93 2.64 9.14
CA GLU A 118 7.60 4.02 9.48
C GLU A 118 6.23 4.38 8.89
N THR A 119 5.43 5.11 9.66
CA THR A 119 4.15 5.64 9.20
C THR A 119 4.34 7.05 8.68
N VAL A 120 4.11 7.24 7.38
CA VAL A 120 4.21 8.54 6.69
C VAL A 120 2.80 9.10 6.51
N THR A 121 2.49 10.16 7.26
CA THR A 121 1.30 10.97 7.02
C THR A 121 1.64 12.07 6.01
N PRO A 122 0.83 12.30 4.97
CA PRO A 122 1.04 13.45 4.11
C PRO A 122 0.87 14.71 4.97
N ASP A 123 1.97 15.41 5.22
CA ASP A 123 1.98 16.68 5.94
C ASP A 123 1.10 17.68 5.17
N GLU A 124 0.10 18.25 5.84
CA GLU A 124 -0.63 19.41 5.33
C GLU A 124 0.41 20.52 5.14
N GLN A 125 0.87 20.74 3.91
CA GLN A 125 1.86 21.77 3.62
C GLN A 125 1.42 23.11 4.23
N ALA A 126 2.18 23.54 5.24
CA ALA A 126 2.04 24.80 5.97
C ALA A 126 2.33 26.03 5.09
#